data_AF-A0A0D3L2B8-F1
#
_entry.id   AF-A0A0D3L2B8-F1
#
_cell.length_a   1.000
_cell.length_b   1.000
_cell.length_c   1.000
_cell.angle_alpha   90.00
_cell.angle_beta   90.00
_cell.angle_gamma   90.00
#
_symmetry.space_group_name_H-M   'P 1'
#
loop_
_entity.id
_entity.type
_entity.pdbx_description
1 polymer ?
#
loop_
_entity_poly.entity_id
_entity_poly.type
_entity_poly.pdbx_seq_one_letter_code
_entity_poly.pdbx_strand_id
1 'polypeptide(L)'
;MEIEAKLSDLRLQQAKETEQKAAFFGEHAGITCDGCGVAIIGYRYKCKDCSNHDVCENCYDTHLSGRVNNSLGKQVISNKVEDHRFALHKDKGFTPLAPGLTEAKSARVKPNDPCSCGSNKKFKKCCGAGKAA
;
A
#
# COMPACT_ATOMS: atom_id res chain seq x y z
N MET A 1 -25.76 -24.45 11.51
CA MET A 1 -24.65 -24.21 12.47
C MET A 1 -23.28 -24.12 11.80
N GLU A 2 -22.73 -25.14 11.11
CA GLU A 2 -21.38 -25.03 10.52
C GLU A 2 -21.30 -24.19 9.22
N ILE A 3 -22.30 -24.30 8.34
CA ILE A 3 -22.33 -23.55 7.06
C ILE A 3 -22.46 -22.04 7.32
N GLU A 4 -23.29 -21.66 8.28
CA GLU A 4 -23.53 -20.26 8.65
C GLU A 4 -22.27 -19.60 9.20
N ALA A 5 -21.51 -20.30 10.06
CA ALA A 5 -20.23 -19.83 10.58
C ALA A 5 -19.18 -19.63 9.47
N LYS A 6 -19.09 -20.57 8.52
CA LYS A 6 -18.18 -20.42 7.37
C LYS A 6 -18.55 -19.23 6.49
N LEU A 7 -19.84 -18.97 6.29
CA LEU A 7 -20.31 -17.81 5.52
C LEU A 7 -20.05 -16.49 6.25
N SER A 8 -20.14 -16.44 7.58
CA SER A 8 -19.78 -15.23 8.34
C SER A 8 -18.27 -14.96 8.28
N ASP A 9 -17.45 -16.00 8.41
CA ASP A 9 -16.00 -15.85 8.36
C ASP A 9 -15.53 -15.38 6.98
N LEU A 10 -16.09 -15.94 5.91
CA LEU A 10 -15.80 -15.52 4.54
C LEU A 10 -16.17 -14.05 4.31
N ARG A 11 -17.34 -13.60 4.80
CA ARG A 11 -17.74 -12.18 4.70
C ARG A 11 -16.79 -11.26 5.46
N LEU A 12 -16.33 -11.66 6.64
CA LEU A 12 -15.36 -10.89 7.41
C LEU A 12 -14.00 -10.82 6.71
N GLN A 13 -13.56 -11.91 6.08
CA GLN A 13 -12.33 -11.94 5.28
C GLN A 13 -12.45 -11.00 4.07
N GLN A 14 -13.56 -11.08 3.33
CA GLN A 14 -13.83 -10.19 2.19
C GLN A 14 -13.90 -8.72 2.60
N ALA A 15 -14.49 -8.40 3.76
CA ALA A 15 -14.53 -7.03 4.27
C ALA A 15 -13.13 -6.51 4.62
N LYS A 16 -12.30 -7.33 5.28
CA LYS A 16 -10.91 -6.97 5.60
C LYS A 16 -10.06 -6.80 4.35
N GLU A 17 -10.23 -7.67 3.36
CA GLU A 17 -9.51 -7.57 2.08
C GLU A 17 -9.92 -6.33 1.29
N THR A 18 -11.23 -6.03 1.23
CA THR A 18 -11.72 -4.82 0.55
C THR A 18 -11.27 -3.54 1.24
N GLU A 19 -11.26 -3.48 2.58
CA GLU A 19 -10.70 -2.36 3.34
C GLU A 19 -9.19 -2.20 3.11
N GLN A 20 -8.44 -3.30 3.21
CA GLN A 20 -7.01 -3.30 2.95
C GLN A 20 -6.71 -2.85 1.53
N LYS A 21 -7.40 -3.41 0.52
CA LYS A 21 -7.25 -3.04 -0.88
C LYS A 21 -7.60 -1.56 -1.08
N ALA A 22 -8.71 -1.07 -0.52
CA ALA A 22 -9.11 0.33 -0.61
C ALA A 22 -8.04 1.31 -0.12
N ALA A 23 -7.25 0.93 0.89
CA ALA A 23 -6.14 1.75 1.37
C ALA A 23 -5.01 1.95 0.33
N PHE A 24 -4.95 1.13 -0.73
CA PHE A 24 -3.98 1.23 -1.83
C PHE A 24 -4.54 1.89 -3.09
N PHE A 25 -5.82 2.30 -3.10
CA PHE A 25 -6.42 2.94 -4.26
C PHE A 25 -6.10 4.44 -4.28
N GLY A 26 -5.35 4.90 -5.30
CA GLY A 26 -4.97 6.31 -5.38
C GLY A 26 -4.12 6.68 -6.59
N GLU A 27 -3.58 7.89 -6.56
CA GLU A 27 -2.67 8.39 -7.57
C GLU A 27 -1.21 8.10 -7.19
N HIS A 28 -0.39 7.73 -8.19
CA HIS A 28 1.03 7.44 -8.01
C HIS A 28 1.88 8.43 -8.82
N ALA A 29 2.24 9.57 -8.20
CA ALA A 29 2.89 10.67 -8.89
C ALA A 29 4.24 10.27 -9.53
N GLY A 30 4.37 10.51 -10.84
CA GLY A 30 5.59 10.20 -11.60
C GLY A 30 5.79 8.71 -11.92
N ILE A 31 4.78 7.87 -11.67
CA ILE A 31 4.85 6.43 -11.93
C ILE A 31 4.00 6.07 -13.14
N THR A 32 4.64 5.42 -14.11
CA THR A 32 4.01 4.93 -15.34
C THR A 32 3.94 3.41 -15.33
N CYS A 33 2.84 2.84 -15.81
CA CYS A 33 2.73 1.41 -16.07
C CYS A 33 3.71 0.99 -17.16
N ASP A 34 4.55 0.00 -16.90
CA ASP A 34 5.50 -0.54 -17.90
C ASP A 34 4.79 -1.38 -18.98
N GLY A 35 3.59 -1.87 -18.71
CA GLY A 35 2.81 -2.68 -19.65
C GLY A 35 2.12 -1.86 -20.73
N CYS A 36 1.57 -0.68 -20.40
CA CYS A 36 0.81 0.16 -21.34
C CYS A 36 1.30 1.62 -21.44
N GLY A 37 2.27 2.03 -20.63
CA GLY A 37 2.90 3.36 -20.69
C GLY A 37 2.15 4.50 -20.02
N VAL A 38 0.92 4.28 -19.56
CA VAL A 38 0.07 5.34 -18.96
C VAL A 38 0.43 5.58 -17.48
N ALA A 39 0.14 6.78 -16.98
CA ALA A 39 0.26 7.09 -15.55
C ALA A 39 -0.68 6.20 -14.73
N ILE A 40 -0.21 5.70 -13.58
CA ILE A 40 -0.99 4.78 -12.75
C ILE A 40 -1.92 5.59 -11.82
N ILE A 41 -3.22 5.43 -12.05
CA ILE A 41 -4.31 5.89 -11.17
C ILE A 41 -5.09 4.64 -10.74
N GLY A 42 -5.40 4.52 -9.44
CA GLY A 42 -6.02 3.36 -8.83
C GLY A 42 -5.00 2.46 -8.15
N TYR A 43 -4.89 1.20 -8.58
CA TYR A 43 -3.95 0.24 -7.98
C TYR A 43 -2.66 0.15 -8.78
N ARG A 44 -1.53 0.33 -8.07
CA ARG A 44 -0.19 0.02 -8.55
C ARG A 44 0.26 -1.35 -8.06
N TYR A 45 0.62 -2.22 -8.99
CA TYR A 45 1.25 -3.51 -8.72
C TYR A 45 2.73 -3.44 -9.07
N LYS A 46 3.60 -3.75 -8.10
CA LYS A 46 5.05 -3.81 -8.28
C LYS A 46 5.52 -5.26 -8.24
N CYS A 47 6.27 -5.69 -9.25
CA CYS A 47 6.98 -6.96 -9.24
C CYS A 47 8.05 -6.95 -8.13
N LYS A 48 8.04 -7.96 -7.25
CA LYS A 48 9.00 -8.09 -6.14
C LYS A 48 10.33 -8.72 -6.56
N ASP A 49 10.35 -9.41 -7.69
CA ASP A 49 11.53 -10.10 -8.21
C ASP A 49 12.23 -9.28 -9.32
N CYS A 50 11.60 -8.20 -9.78
CA CYS A 50 12.11 -7.29 -10.79
C CYS A 50 12.66 -6.01 -10.15
N SER A 51 13.67 -5.38 -10.75
CA SER A 51 14.26 -4.14 -10.21
C SER A 51 13.31 -2.95 -10.26
N ASN A 52 12.58 -2.75 -11.38
CA ASN A 52 11.70 -1.60 -11.52
C ASN A 52 10.47 -1.89 -12.38
N HIS A 53 9.79 -3.02 -12.17
CA HIS A 53 8.60 -3.36 -12.95
C HIS A 53 7.31 -3.03 -12.21
N ASP A 54 6.58 -2.05 -12.73
CA ASP A 54 5.35 -1.51 -12.15
C ASP A 54 4.23 -1.50 -13.18
N VAL A 55 3.06 -2.02 -12.81
CA VAL A 55 1.90 -2.13 -13.71
C VAL A 55 0.61 -1.66 -13.04
N CYS A 56 -0.33 -1.18 -13.86
CA CYS A 56 -1.68 -0.88 -13.41
C CYS A 56 -2.52 -2.17 -13.27
N GLU A 57 -3.70 -2.07 -12.64
CA GLU A 57 -4.62 -3.21 -12.45
C GLU A 57 -4.92 -3.95 -13.77
N ASN A 58 -5.22 -3.23 -14.85
CA ASN A 58 -5.58 -3.86 -16.12
C ASN A 58 -4.41 -4.67 -16.73
N CYS A 59 -3.17 -4.20 -16.59
CA CYS A 59 -2.00 -4.94 -17.04
C CYS A 59 -1.69 -6.12 -16.11
N TYR A 60 -1.88 -5.95 -14.80
CA TYR A 60 -1.78 -7.05 -13.84
C TYR A 60 -2.75 -8.20 -14.19
N ASP A 61 -4.02 -7.90 -14.43
CA ASP A 61 -5.02 -8.91 -14.82
C ASP A 61 -4.68 -9.60 -16.14
N THR A 62 -4.13 -8.84 -17.09
CA THR A 62 -3.63 -9.38 -18.36
C THR A 62 -2.45 -10.32 -18.14
N HIS A 63 -1.54 -9.98 -17.22
CA HIS A 63 -0.38 -10.81 -16.88
C HIS A 63 -0.80 -12.13 -16.25
N LEU A 64 -1.78 -12.10 -15.33
CA LEU A 64 -2.37 -13.31 -14.75
C LEU A 64 -2.99 -14.23 -15.81
N SER A 65 -3.38 -13.67 -16.97
CA SER A 65 -3.95 -14.42 -18.08
C SER A 65 -2.91 -15.12 -18.96
N GLY A 66 -1.61 -14.98 -18.67
CA GLY A 66 -0.58 -15.88 -19.22
C GLY A 66 0.66 -15.24 -19.84
N ARG A 67 0.80 -13.90 -19.84
CA ARG A 67 2.02 -13.27 -20.35
C ARG A 67 2.35 -11.93 -19.69
N VAL A 68 3.58 -11.80 -19.22
CA VAL A 68 4.11 -10.52 -18.71
C VAL A 68 4.74 -9.73 -19.85
N ASN A 69 4.43 -8.44 -19.94
CA ASN A 69 4.97 -7.53 -20.95
C ASN A 69 5.65 -6.31 -20.32
N ASN A 70 6.68 -5.81 -21.01
CA ASN A 70 7.33 -4.54 -20.72
C ASN A 70 7.41 -3.72 -22.02
N SER A 71 6.36 -2.96 -22.30
CA SER A 71 6.23 -2.19 -23.54
C SER A 71 7.16 -0.99 -23.58
N LEU A 72 7.68 -0.53 -22.43
CA LEU A 72 8.57 0.63 -22.35
C LEU A 72 10.06 0.27 -22.53
N GLY A 73 10.43 -1.02 -22.49
CA GLY A 73 11.81 -1.48 -22.72
C GLY A 73 12.83 -0.95 -21.72
N LYS A 74 12.41 -0.34 -20.60
CA LYS A 74 13.30 0.27 -19.59
C LYS A 74 14.20 -0.74 -18.85
N GLN A 75 13.91 -2.03 -18.99
CA GLN A 75 14.60 -3.15 -18.34
C GLN A 75 14.30 -4.45 -19.11
N VAL A 76 15.22 -5.41 -19.04
CA VAL A 76 15.00 -6.76 -19.59
C VAL A 76 14.38 -7.63 -18.50
N ILE A 77 13.16 -8.14 -18.74
CA ILE A 77 12.45 -9.03 -17.82
C ILE A 77 11.92 -10.26 -18.56
N SER A 78 11.73 -11.37 -17.84
CA SER A 78 11.08 -12.55 -18.40
C SER A 78 9.63 -12.26 -18.80
N ASN A 79 9.13 -12.95 -19.83
CA ASN A 79 7.73 -12.87 -20.24
C ASN A 79 6.83 -13.95 -19.62
N LYS A 80 7.42 -14.86 -18.84
CA LYS A 80 6.73 -15.94 -18.15
C LYS A 80 6.15 -15.44 -16.84
N VAL A 81 4.90 -15.77 -16.54
CA VAL A 81 4.17 -15.24 -15.38
C VAL A 81 4.78 -15.73 -14.07
N GLU A 82 5.23 -16.99 -14.04
CA GLU A 82 5.83 -17.65 -12.88
C GLU A 82 7.12 -17.00 -12.38
N ASP A 83 7.80 -16.22 -13.22
CA ASP A 83 9.03 -15.49 -12.85
C ASP A 83 8.74 -14.18 -12.10
N HIS A 84 7.46 -13.82 -11.89
CA HIS A 84 7.07 -12.54 -11.30
C HIS A 84 6.10 -12.70 -10.14
N ARG A 85 6.45 -12.10 -9.00
CA ARG A 85 5.54 -11.90 -7.87
C ARG A 85 5.11 -10.45 -7.77
N PHE A 86 3.97 -10.10 -8.36
CA PHE A 86 3.37 -8.77 -8.25
C PHE A 86 2.64 -8.60 -6.91
N ALA A 87 2.73 -7.40 -6.33
CA ALA A 87 1.97 -7.03 -5.14
C ALA A 87 1.60 -5.54 -5.17
N LEU A 88 0.49 -5.20 -4.53
CA LEU A 88 0.08 -3.81 -4.32
C LEU A 88 1.19 -3.02 -3.64
N HIS A 89 1.44 -1.80 -4.13
CA HIS A 89 2.56 -0.99 -3.67
C HIS A 89 2.19 0.49 -3.50
N LYS A 90 2.47 1.04 -2.32
CA LYS A 90 2.42 2.48 -2.03
C LYS A 90 3.84 3.06 -2.12
N ASP A 91 4.04 4.00 -3.02
CA ASP A 91 5.28 4.77 -3.09
C ASP A 91 5.20 6.08 -2.30
N LYS A 92 6.33 6.79 -2.24
CA LYS A 92 6.43 8.06 -1.51
C LYS A 92 5.53 9.16 -2.09
N GLY A 93 5.18 9.08 -3.37
CA GLY A 93 4.29 10.01 -4.07
C GLY A 93 2.84 9.54 -4.13
N PHE A 94 2.48 8.50 -3.38
CA PHE A 94 1.11 7.98 -3.32
C PHE A 94 0.15 8.98 -2.67
N THR A 95 -0.94 9.28 -3.35
CA THR A 95 -2.04 10.11 -2.85
C THR A 95 -3.34 9.29 -2.86
N PRO A 96 -3.94 8.98 -1.70
CA PRO A 96 -5.15 8.16 -1.64
C PRO A 96 -6.34 8.89 -2.28
N LEU A 97 -7.11 8.19 -3.12
CA LEU A 97 -8.36 8.70 -3.72
C LEU A 97 -9.61 8.23 -2.96
N ALA A 98 -9.45 7.40 -1.93
CA ALA A 98 -10.55 6.96 -1.09
C ALA A 98 -11.03 8.10 -0.16
N PRO A 99 -12.36 8.32 -0.01
CA PRO A 99 -12.89 9.20 1.02
C PRO A 99 -12.57 8.60 2.41
N GLY A 100 -11.83 9.33 3.24
CA GLY A 100 -11.71 9.05 4.68
C GLY A 100 -10.52 8.20 5.15
N LEU A 101 -9.60 7.78 4.27
CA LEU A 101 -8.42 6.98 4.65
C LEU A 101 -7.10 7.78 4.62
N THR A 102 -7.12 9.09 4.88
CA THR A 102 -5.90 9.72 5.39
C THR A 102 -5.60 9.05 6.72
N GLU A 103 -4.62 8.14 6.77
CA GLU A 103 -4.04 7.71 8.03
C GLU A 103 -3.70 8.99 8.80
N ALA A 104 -4.54 9.33 9.78
CA ALA A 104 -4.23 10.41 10.68
C ALA A 104 -2.94 9.97 11.35
N LYS A 105 -1.80 10.54 10.91
CA LYS A 105 -0.54 10.38 11.62
C LYS A 105 -0.87 10.75 13.05
N SER A 106 -0.93 9.77 13.96
CA SER A 106 -1.10 10.04 15.38
C SER A 106 -0.06 11.09 15.71
N ALA A 107 -0.53 12.28 16.12
CA ALA A 107 0.36 13.38 16.41
C ALA A 107 1.33 12.89 17.47
N ARG A 108 2.62 12.74 17.11
CA ARG A 108 3.64 12.36 18.09
C ARG A 108 3.63 13.45 19.16
N VAL A 109 3.41 13.06 20.42
CA VAL A 109 3.44 13.97 21.57
C VAL A 109 4.75 14.75 21.51
N LYS A 110 4.67 16.07 21.33
CA LYS A 110 5.86 16.92 21.20
C LYS A 110 6.52 17.08 22.57
N PRO A 111 7.83 17.40 22.64
CA PRO A 111 8.54 17.58 23.92
C PRO A 111 7.86 18.54 24.92
N ASN A 112 7.16 19.57 24.43
CA ASN A 112 6.49 20.56 25.26
C ASN A 112 4.99 20.27 25.51
N ASP A 113 4.40 19.26 24.86
CA ASP A 113 2.99 18.91 25.04
C ASP A 113 2.77 18.26 26.41
N PRO A 114 1.56 18.36 27.00
CA PRO A 114 1.21 17.63 28.21
C PRO A 114 1.44 16.12 28.06
N CYS A 115 2.00 15.49 29.09
CA CYS A 115 2.33 14.07 29.06
C CYS A 115 1.06 13.21 29.23
N SER A 116 0.90 12.21 28.37
CA SER A 116 -0.27 11.32 28.33
C SER A 116 -0.38 10.34 29.51
N CYS A 117 0.63 10.27 30.39
CA CYS A 117 0.61 9.41 31.58
C CYS A 117 -0.17 10.01 32.78
N GLY A 118 -0.86 11.14 32.59
CA GLY A 118 -1.67 11.78 33.64
C GLY A 118 -0.87 12.61 34.65
N SER A 119 0.44 12.80 34.44
CA SER A 119 1.33 13.49 35.39
C SER A 119 1.23 15.03 35.38
N ASN A 120 0.38 15.61 34.53
CA ASN A 120 0.26 17.06 34.27
C ASN A 120 1.57 17.79 33.91
N LYS A 121 2.65 17.06 33.64
CA LYS A 121 3.97 17.60 33.25
C LYS A 121 4.13 17.59 31.73
N LYS A 122 5.00 18.45 31.19
CA LYS A 122 5.42 18.38 29.77
C LYS A 122 6.07 17.03 29.48
N PHE A 123 5.86 16.46 28.29
CA PHE A 123 6.40 15.16 27.89
C PHE A 123 7.91 15.05 28.13
N LYS A 124 8.70 16.07 27.74
CA LYS A 124 10.17 16.11 27.96
C LYS A 124 10.61 16.16 29.42
N LYS A 125 9.72 16.50 30.34
CA LYS A 125 9.95 16.56 31.79
C LYS A 125 9.28 15.38 32.53
N CYS A 126 8.73 14.42 31.79
CA CYS A 126 8.09 13.22 32.33
C CYS A 126 8.54 11.99 31.52
N CYS A 127 7.66 11.30 30.78
CA CYS A 127 7.98 10.07 30.06
C CYS A 127 9.03 10.23 28.94
N GLY A 128 9.30 11.46 28.50
CA GLY A 128 10.37 11.79 27.55
C GLY A 128 11.65 12.31 28.21
N ALA A 129 11.71 12.42 29.54
CA ALA A 129 12.91 12.86 30.25
C ALA A 129 13.97 11.74 30.17
N GLY A 130 15.03 11.97 29.38
CA GLY A 130 16.12 11.02 29.20
C GLY A 130 16.30 10.48 27.77
N LYS A 131 15.40 10.81 26.84
CA LYS A 131 15.64 10.57 25.40
C LYS A 131 16.41 11.74 24.78
N ALA A 132 17.65 11.92 25.22
CA ALA A 132 18.62 12.80 24.59
C ALA A 132 19.91 11.99 24.39
N ALA A 133 20.06 11.45 23.18
CA ALA A 133 21.30 11.14 22.51
C ALA A 133 21.02 11.20 21.02
#